data_AF-A0A3D1BV26-F1
#
_entry.id   AF-A0A3D1BV26-F1
#
_cell.length_a   1.000
_cell.length_b   1.000
_cell.length_c   1.000
_cell.angle_alpha   90.00
_cell.angle_beta   90.00
_cell.angle_gamma   90.00
#
_symmetry.space_group_name_H-M   'P 1'
#
loop_
_entity.id
_entity.type
_entity.pdbx_description
1 polymer ?
#
loop_
_entity_poly.entity_id
_entity_poly.type
_entity_poly.pdbx_seq_one_letter_code
_entity_poly.pdbx_strand_id
1 'polypeptide(L)'
;MKAIRFLGLVFILGISISSVYAQDQDKKKTEKVIYKTSIDCDDCVNTIMSSIPLEKGIKNVKCDLETKKVMVEYRTNKTDKSKVKRMIEKLGYTAEEVTEEKGKKKEQMQRYLPRSSTSLK
;
A
#
# COMPACT_ATOMS: atom_id res chain seq x y z
N MET A 1 56.47 -10.93 -1.76
CA MET A 1 55.33 -10.67 -2.66
C MET A 1 54.22 -11.72 -2.51
N LYS A 2 53.53 -11.78 -1.36
CA LYS A 2 52.41 -12.74 -1.13
C LYS A 2 51.13 -12.09 -0.57
N ALA A 3 51.22 -10.88 -0.03
CA ALA A 3 50.09 -10.15 0.56
C ALA A 3 49.14 -9.50 -0.49
N ILE A 4 49.59 -9.32 -1.74
CA ILE A 4 48.78 -8.69 -2.80
C ILE A 4 47.70 -9.65 -3.33
N ARG A 5 47.87 -10.97 -3.20
CA ARG A 5 46.88 -11.96 -3.66
C ARG A 5 45.65 -12.09 -2.76
N PHE A 6 45.75 -11.66 -1.49
CA PHE A 6 44.62 -11.71 -0.55
C PHE A 6 43.73 -10.46 -0.59
N LEU A 7 44.24 -9.32 -1.08
CA LEU A 7 43.47 -8.08 -1.17
C LEU A 7 42.39 -8.12 -2.27
N GLY A 8 42.60 -8.94 -3.31
CA GLY A 8 41.62 -9.11 -4.39
C GLY A 8 40.39 -9.96 -4.01
N LEU A 9 40.55 -10.94 -3.11
CA LEU A 9 39.46 -11.84 -2.70
C LEU A 9 38.51 -11.22 -1.67
N VAL A 10 38.99 -10.31 -0.83
CA VAL A 10 38.15 -9.61 0.17
C VAL A 10 37.29 -8.52 -0.49
N PHE A 11 37.75 -7.93 -1.59
CA PHE A 11 37.00 -6.89 -2.32
C PHE A 11 35.77 -7.46 -3.06
N ILE A 12 35.82 -8.72 -3.51
CA ILE A 12 34.70 -9.39 -4.18
C ILE A 12 33.58 -9.77 -3.18
N LEU A 13 33.91 -10.03 -1.91
CA LEU A 13 32.92 -10.32 -0.86
C LEU A 13 32.32 -9.05 -0.22
N GLY A 14 33.02 -7.91 -0.27
CA GLY A 14 32.55 -6.64 0.32
C GLY A 14 31.48 -5.92 -0.50
N ILE A 15 31.43 -6.13 -1.82
CA ILE A 15 30.51 -5.40 -2.73
C ILE A 15 29.09 -6.01 -2.72
N SER A 16 28.92 -7.27 -2.32
CA SER A 16 27.60 -7.92 -2.35
C SER A 16 26.65 -7.52 -1.21
N ILE A 17 27.14 -6.89 -0.14
CA ILE A 17 26.29 -6.58 1.04
C ILE A 17 25.48 -5.29 0.84
N SER A 18 25.90 -4.38 -0.05
CA SER A 18 25.20 -3.10 -0.29
C SER A 18 23.83 -3.30 -0.96
N SER A 19 23.66 -4.35 -1.76
CA SER A 19 22.41 -4.61 -2.49
C SER A 19 21.28 -5.10 -1.57
N VAL A 20 21.60 -5.58 -0.36
CA VAL A 20 20.61 -6.10 0.61
C VAL A 20 19.97 -4.97 1.43
N TYR A 21 20.58 -3.78 1.52
CA TYR A 21 20.03 -2.66 2.31
C TYR A 21 19.05 -1.75 1.53
N ALA A 22 18.69 -2.10 0.30
CA ALA A 22 17.86 -1.23 -0.56
C ALA A 22 16.33 -1.45 -0.43
N GLN A 23 15.84 -2.39 0.39
CA GLN A 23 14.41 -2.69 0.47
C GLN A 23 13.87 -2.83 1.89
N ASP A 24 13.94 -1.78 2.71
CA ASP A 24 13.06 -1.70 3.90
C ASP A 24 12.68 -0.25 4.29
N GLN A 25 12.25 0.57 3.32
CA GLN A 25 11.74 1.93 3.60
C GLN A 25 10.37 2.22 2.94
N ASP A 26 9.75 1.24 2.28
CA ASP A 26 8.47 1.44 1.56
C ASP A 26 7.22 1.03 2.34
N LYS A 27 7.33 0.59 3.61
CA LYS A 27 6.18 0.14 4.42
C LYS A 27 5.50 1.24 5.25
N LYS A 28 6.15 2.39 5.52
CA LYS A 28 5.60 3.39 6.46
C LYS A 28 4.84 4.56 5.83
N LYS A 29 4.87 4.74 4.50
CA LYS A 29 4.33 5.94 3.85
C LYS A 29 3.40 5.65 2.68
N THR A 30 2.61 4.58 2.78
CA THR A 30 1.53 4.28 1.86
C THR A 30 0.20 4.20 2.58
N GLU A 31 -0.80 4.79 1.97
CA GLU A 31 -2.17 4.85 2.46
C GLU A 31 -3.12 4.28 1.42
N LYS A 32 -4.15 3.59 1.90
CA LYS A 32 -5.25 3.09 1.07
C LYS A 32 -6.45 4.03 1.12
N VAL A 33 -7.14 4.26 0.04
CA VAL A 33 -8.40 5.00 0.03
C VAL A 33 -9.35 4.27 -0.89
N ILE A 34 -10.63 4.28 -0.52
CA ILE A 34 -11.67 3.60 -1.30
C ILE A 34 -12.57 4.69 -1.86
N TYR A 35 -12.80 4.64 -3.15
CA TYR A 35 -13.74 5.50 -3.85
C TYR A 35 -14.89 4.67 -4.39
N LYS A 36 -16.12 5.12 -4.18
CA LYS A 36 -17.28 4.59 -4.88
C LYS A 36 -17.41 5.33 -6.20
N THR A 37 -17.59 4.59 -7.27
CA THR A 37 -17.61 5.08 -8.65
C THR A 37 -18.70 4.36 -9.43
N SER A 38 -19.38 5.00 -10.38
CA SER A 38 -20.39 4.32 -11.21
C SER A 38 -19.76 3.56 -12.38
N ILE A 39 -18.97 2.53 -12.09
CA ILE A 39 -18.40 1.65 -13.12
C ILE A 39 -19.32 0.44 -13.28
N ASP A 40 -19.74 0.18 -14.51
CA ASP A 40 -20.68 -0.89 -14.87
C ASP A 40 -20.18 -1.79 -16.02
N CYS A 41 -18.92 -1.61 -16.44
CA CYS A 41 -18.35 -2.33 -17.58
C CYS A 41 -16.89 -2.75 -17.31
N ASP A 42 -16.52 -3.96 -17.75
CA ASP A 42 -15.17 -4.51 -17.66
C ASP A 42 -14.12 -3.62 -18.35
N ASP A 43 -14.46 -3.02 -19.51
CA ASP A 43 -13.55 -2.11 -20.22
C ASP A 43 -13.25 -0.84 -19.42
N CYS A 44 -14.24 -0.32 -18.69
CA CYS A 44 -14.06 0.83 -17.80
C CYS A 44 -13.10 0.48 -16.64
N VAL A 45 -13.22 -0.74 -16.08
CA VAL A 45 -12.29 -1.23 -15.06
C VAL A 45 -10.87 -1.33 -15.60
N ASN A 46 -10.71 -1.93 -16.77
CA ASN A 46 -9.41 -2.09 -17.41
C ASN A 46 -8.75 -0.74 -17.69
N THR A 47 -9.53 0.25 -18.12
CA THR A 47 -9.07 1.62 -18.34
C THR A 47 -8.54 2.25 -17.05
N ILE A 48 -9.27 2.12 -15.96
CA ILE A 48 -8.87 2.66 -14.65
C ILE A 48 -7.66 1.92 -14.09
N MET A 49 -7.65 0.59 -14.17
CA MET A 49 -6.54 -0.26 -13.72
C MET A 49 -5.27 -0.06 -14.54
N SER A 50 -5.38 0.39 -15.80
CA SER A 50 -4.22 0.71 -16.63
C SER A 50 -3.75 2.15 -16.44
N SER A 51 -4.68 3.09 -16.23
CA SER A 51 -4.40 4.53 -16.12
C SER A 51 -3.87 4.94 -14.75
N ILE A 52 -4.57 4.57 -13.68
CA ILE A 52 -4.28 5.07 -12.33
C ILE A 52 -2.91 4.59 -11.82
N PRO A 53 -2.46 3.34 -12.00
CA PRO A 53 -1.13 2.93 -11.55
C PRO A 53 0.05 3.64 -12.23
N LEU A 54 -0.15 4.22 -13.42
CA LEU A 54 0.88 4.97 -14.14
C LEU A 54 1.13 6.35 -13.52
N GLU A 55 0.19 6.85 -12.71
CA GLU A 55 0.32 8.14 -12.04
C GLU A 55 1.38 8.09 -10.93
N LYS A 56 2.15 9.18 -10.85
CA LYS A 56 3.30 9.25 -9.94
C LYS A 56 2.83 9.15 -8.49
N GLY A 57 3.33 8.13 -7.79
CA GLY A 57 3.08 7.92 -6.37
C GLY A 57 1.97 6.93 -6.06
N ILE A 58 1.33 6.33 -7.07
CA ILE A 58 0.42 5.21 -6.88
C ILE A 58 1.23 3.91 -6.81
N LYS A 59 0.87 3.04 -5.86
CA LYS A 59 1.55 1.76 -5.61
C LYS A 59 0.69 0.59 -6.06
N ASN A 60 -0.62 0.66 -5.82
CA ASN A 60 -1.54 -0.39 -6.22
C ASN A 60 -2.96 0.17 -6.42
N VAL A 61 -3.73 -0.48 -7.29
CA VAL A 61 -5.14 -0.15 -7.55
C VAL A 61 -5.91 -1.45 -7.64
N LYS A 62 -7.06 -1.50 -6.99
CA LYS A 62 -8.03 -2.59 -7.09
C LYS A 62 -9.40 -2.01 -7.40
N CYS A 63 -10.15 -2.69 -8.23
CA CYS A 63 -11.51 -2.31 -8.58
C CYS A 63 -12.42 -3.52 -8.36
N ASP A 64 -13.55 -3.29 -7.71
CA ASP A 64 -14.58 -4.27 -7.41
C ASP A 64 -15.85 -3.87 -8.15
N LEU A 65 -16.19 -4.58 -9.23
CA LEU A 65 -17.39 -4.33 -10.03
C LEU A 65 -18.68 -4.57 -9.24
N GLU A 66 -18.71 -5.60 -8.42
CA GLU A 66 -19.89 -5.99 -7.64
C GLU A 66 -20.32 -4.91 -6.65
N THR A 67 -19.34 -4.26 -6.00
CA THR A 67 -19.61 -3.18 -5.02
C THR A 67 -19.45 -1.79 -5.61
N LYS A 68 -19.03 -1.69 -6.88
CA LYS A 68 -18.72 -0.43 -7.59
C LYS A 68 -17.71 0.43 -6.81
N LYS A 69 -16.70 -0.22 -6.21
CA LYS A 69 -15.67 0.41 -5.38
C LYS A 69 -14.30 0.28 -6.05
N VAL A 70 -13.48 1.32 -5.90
CA VAL A 70 -12.09 1.37 -6.36
C VAL A 70 -11.20 1.66 -5.15
N MET A 71 -10.37 0.70 -4.76
CA MET A 71 -9.35 0.88 -3.74
C MET A 71 -8.04 1.31 -4.39
N VAL A 72 -7.50 2.45 -3.96
CA VAL A 72 -6.20 2.97 -4.41
C VAL A 72 -5.23 3.01 -3.24
N GLU A 73 -4.07 2.36 -3.40
CA GLU A 73 -2.93 2.46 -2.51
C GLU A 73 -1.92 3.46 -3.06
N TYR A 74 -1.71 4.57 -2.36
CA TYR A 74 -0.85 5.66 -2.79
C TYR A 74 0.18 6.03 -1.72
N ARG A 75 1.30 6.60 -2.14
CA ARG A 75 2.37 7.07 -1.26
C ARG A 75 2.04 8.47 -0.73
N THR A 76 1.90 8.63 0.58
CA THR A 76 1.57 9.92 1.21
C THR A 76 2.64 11.00 1.04
N ASN A 77 3.86 10.63 0.63
CA ASN A 77 4.91 11.62 0.31
C ASN A 77 4.78 12.23 -1.10
N LYS A 78 4.02 11.60 -2.00
CA LYS A 78 3.96 11.98 -3.41
C LYS A 78 2.53 12.34 -3.84
N THR A 79 1.54 11.68 -3.25
CA THR A 79 0.13 11.75 -3.65
C THR A 79 -0.76 11.88 -2.42
N ASP A 80 -1.92 12.52 -2.61
CA ASP A 80 -2.91 12.82 -1.59
C ASP A 80 -4.29 12.35 -2.07
N LYS A 81 -5.23 12.10 -1.15
CA LYS A 81 -6.62 11.71 -1.47
C LYS A 81 -7.27 12.63 -2.50
N SER A 82 -7.13 13.95 -2.33
CA SER A 82 -7.69 14.94 -3.26
C SER A 82 -7.11 14.82 -4.67
N LYS A 83 -5.82 14.42 -4.80
CA LYS A 83 -5.21 14.17 -6.11
C LYS A 83 -5.76 12.89 -6.72
N VAL A 84 -5.91 11.82 -5.94
CA VAL A 84 -6.49 10.56 -6.43
C VAL A 84 -7.92 10.78 -6.93
N LYS A 85 -8.74 11.53 -6.18
CA LYS A 85 -10.08 11.93 -6.60
C LYS A 85 -10.07 12.65 -7.96
N ARG A 86 -9.20 13.67 -8.12
CA ARG A 86 -9.05 14.40 -9.39
C ARG A 86 -8.60 13.52 -10.55
N MET A 87 -7.78 12.50 -10.31
CA MET A 87 -7.37 11.57 -11.37
C MET A 87 -8.57 10.77 -11.88
N ILE A 88 -9.42 10.27 -10.97
CA ILE A 88 -10.63 9.53 -11.34
C ILE A 88 -11.61 10.44 -12.09
N GLU A 89 -11.79 11.69 -11.64
CA GLU A 89 -12.63 12.69 -12.33
C GLU A 89 -12.10 13.05 -13.72
N LYS A 90 -10.77 13.11 -13.90
CA LYS A 90 -10.13 13.34 -15.21
C LYS A 90 -10.41 12.22 -16.22
N LEU A 91 -10.64 11.00 -15.74
CA LEU A 91 -11.04 9.87 -16.58
C LEU A 91 -12.54 9.89 -16.91
N GLY A 92 -13.30 10.84 -16.37
CA GLY A 92 -14.74 10.97 -16.61
C GLY A 92 -15.61 10.19 -15.63
N TYR A 93 -15.05 9.67 -14.53
CA TYR A 93 -15.80 8.92 -13.53
C TYR A 93 -16.03 9.72 -12.25
N THR A 94 -17.19 9.52 -11.63
CA THR A 94 -17.49 10.11 -10.32
C THR A 94 -16.69 9.40 -9.23
N ALA A 95 -16.04 10.16 -8.33
CA ALA A 95 -15.27 9.62 -7.22
C ALA A 95 -15.82 10.11 -5.88
N GLU A 96 -16.55 9.23 -5.19
CA GLU A 96 -17.06 9.50 -3.84
C GLU A 96 -16.19 8.76 -2.82
N GLU A 97 -15.51 9.50 -1.93
CA GLU A 97 -14.63 8.87 -0.92
C GLU A 97 -15.48 8.09 0.08
N VAL A 98 -15.22 6.79 0.18
CA VAL A 98 -15.80 5.93 1.20
C VAL A 98 -14.76 5.77 2.30
N THR A 99 -15.06 6.37 3.45
CA THR A 99 -14.23 6.23 4.64
C THR A 99 -14.45 4.84 5.24
N GLU A 100 -13.71 3.84 4.76
CA GLU A 100 -13.50 2.65 5.60
C GLU A 100 -12.48 3.08 6.66
N GLU A 101 -12.94 3.17 7.91
CA GLU A 101 -12.10 3.51 9.05
C GLU A 101 -10.88 2.59 9.06
N LYS A 102 -9.74 3.11 8.60
CA LYS A 102 -8.46 2.44 8.77
C LYS A 102 -8.24 2.27 10.26
N GLY A 103 -8.35 1.02 10.71
CA GLY A 103 -8.03 0.62 12.06
C GLY A 103 -6.78 1.33 12.55
N LYS A 104 -6.95 2.15 13.58
CA LYS A 104 -5.91 2.44 14.54
C LYS A 104 -5.43 1.11 15.09
N LYS A 105 -4.43 0.48 14.48
CA LYS A 105 -3.60 -0.52 15.19
C LYS A 105 -2.63 0.25 16.09
N LYS A 106 -3.19 0.96 17.09
CA LYS A 106 -2.47 1.28 18.32
C LYS A 106 -2.71 0.10 19.25
N GLU A 107 -1.67 -0.72 19.41
CA GLU A 107 -1.26 -1.29 20.69
C GLU A 107 -2.36 -1.54 21.75
N GLN A 108 -3.01 -2.70 21.69
CA GLN A 108 -3.61 -3.34 22.87
C GLN A 108 -3.36 -4.84 22.80
N MET A 109 -2.15 -5.23 23.19
CA MET A 109 -1.70 -6.62 23.37
C MET A 109 -1.95 -7.15 24.78
N GLN A 110 -2.59 -6.43 25.71
CA GLN A 110 -2.64 -6.92 27.10
C GLN A 110 -3.95 -6.64 27.82
N ARG A 111 -4.94 -7.53 27.61
CA ARG A 111 -5.87 -7.90 28.69
C ARG A 111 -6.72 -9.15 28.48
N TYR A 112 -6.58 -9.89 27.37
CA TYR A 112 -7.33 -11.14 27.24
C TYR A 112 -6.61 -12.27 28.00
N LEU A 113 -6.98 -12.46 29.26
CA LEU A 113 -7.27 -13.81 29.74
C LEU A 113 -8.54 -13.73 30.61
N PRO A 114 -9.61 -14.45 30.24
CA PRO A 114 -10.86 -14.48 30.97
C PRO A 114 -10.81 -15.57 32.06
N ARG A 115 -11.48 -15.34 33.18
CA ARG A 115 -12.24 -16.40 33.81
C ARG A 115 -13.42 -15.83 34.59
N SER A 116 -14.59 -16.01 33.99
CA SER A 116 -15.89 -16.07 34.65
C SER A 116 -15.80 -16.75 36.01
N SER A 117 -16.46 -16.18 37.02
CA SER A 117 -17.71 -16.73 37.56
C SER A 117 -18.00 -16.13 38.93
N THR A 118 -18.98 -15.23 38.97
CA THR A 118 -19.80 -15.02 40.17
C THR A 118 -20.64 -16.29 40.38
N SER A 119 -20.52 -16.85 41.59
CA SER A 119 -21.53 -17.56 42.39
C SER A 119 -22.77 -18.17 41.72
N LEU A 120 -22.93 -19.50 41.85
CA LEU A 120 -24.26 -20.15 41.83
C LEU A 120 -24.22 -21.53 42.53
N LYS A 121 -24.15 -21.51 43.86
CA LYS A 121 -24.96 -22.28 44.85
C LYS A 121 -24.30 -22.26 46.21
#